data_AF-A0A2X2T4M2-F1
#
_entry.id   AF-A0A2X2T4M2-F1
#
_cell.length_a   1.000
_cell.length_b   1.000
_cell.length_c   1.000
_cell.angle_alpha   90.00
_cell.angle_beta   90.00
_cell.angle_gamma   90.00
#
_symmetry.space_group_name_H-M   'P 1'
#
loop_
_entity.id
_entity.type
_entity.pdbx_description
1 polymer ?
#
loop_
_entity_poly.entity_id
_entity_poly.type
_entity_poly.pdbx_seq_one_letter_code
_entity_poly.pdbx_strand_id
1 'polypeptide(L)' 'MKEKITKKECLKDKLLKGLDVAYKQMIAQKRKNNQKIVVRREGKIVTINP' A
#
# COMPACT_ATOMS: atom_id res chain seq x y z
N MET A 1 -29.62 12.01 -4.56
CA MET A 1 -28.47 12.20 -3.63
C MET A 1 -27.69 10.90 -3.36
N LYS A 2 -28.34 9.71 -3.31
CA LYS A 2 -27.69 8.40 -3.06
C LYS A 2 -26.66 7.96 -4.12
N GLU A 3 -26.88 8.18 -5.41
CA GLU A 3 -25.99 7.67 -6.49
C GLU A 3 -24.60 8.32 -6.55
N LYS A 4 -24.46 9.57 -6.10
CA LYS A 4 -23.15 10.27 -6.07
C LYS A 4 -22.24 9.74 -4.97
N ILE A 5 -22.81 9.16 -3.90
CA ILE A 5 -22.06 8.56 -2.79
C ILE A 5 -21.41 7.26 -3.27
N THR A 6 -22.17 6.40 -3.96
CA THR A 6 -21.70 5.11 -4.51
C THR A 6 -20.55 5.25 -5.51
N LYS A 7 -20.59 6.27 -6.40
CA LYS A 7 -19.50 6.49 -7.37
C LYS A 7 -18.19 6.94 -6.70
N LYS A 8 -18.27 7.79 -5.67
CA LYS A 8 -17.08 8.25 -4.92
C LYS A 8 -16.49 7.12 -4.07
N GLU A 9 -17.32 6.30 -3.45
CA GLU A 9 -16.88 5.11 -2.71
C GLU A 9 -16.22 4.09 -3.63
N CYS A 10 -16.83 3.79 -4.78
CA CYS A 10 -16.25 2.89 -5.79
C CYS A 10 -14.88 3.38 -6.31
N LEU A 11 -14.71 4.69 -6.48
CA LEU A 11 -13.42 5.27 -6.88
C LEU A 11 -12.37 5.09 -5.79
N LYS A 12 -12.73 5.35 -4.51
CA LYS A 12 -11.83 5.13 -3.36
C LYS A 12 -11.39 3.67 -3.27
N ASP A 13 -12.30 2.72 -3.45
CA ASP A 13 -11.98 1.29 -3.41
C ASP A 13 -11.02 0.88 -4.53
N LYS A 14 -11.22 1.40 -5.74
CA LYS A 14 -10.31 1.16 -6.87
C LYS A 14 -8.92 1.72 -6.61
N LEU A 15 -8.83 2.93 -6.04
CA LEU A 15 -7.56 3.55 -5.68
C LEU A 15 -6.85 2.77 -4.57
N LEU A 16 -7.56 2.36 -3.52
CA LEU A 16 -7.01 1.54 -2.44
C LEU A 16 -6.49 0.20 -2.95
N LYS A 17 -7.24 -0.48 -3.83
CA LYS A 17 -6.78 -1.71 -4.48
C LYS A 17 -5.54 -1.50 -5.34
N GLY A 18 -5.48 -0.41 -6.12
CA GLY A 18 -4.31 -0.08 -6.94
C GLY A 18 -3.07 0.17 -6.09
N LEU A 19 -3.22 0.90 -4.98
CA LEU A 19 -2.14 1.13 -4.02
C LEU A 19 -1.66 -0.17 -3.38
N ASP A 20 -2.58 -1.03 -2.92
CA ASP A 20 -2.23 -2.33 -2.32
C ASP A 20 -1.39 -3.21 -3.28
N VAL A 21 -1.79 -3.29 -4.56
CA VAL A 21 -1.04 -4.01 -5.58
C VAL A 21 0.35 -3.41 -5.79
N ALA A 22 0.45 -2.08 -5.91
CA ALA A 22 1.73 -1.39 -6.11
C ALA A 22 2.70 -1.62 -4.94
N TYR A 23 2.20 -1.51 -3.69
CA TYR A 23 3.02 -1.75 -2.50
C TYR A 23 3.50 -3.20 -2.41
N LYS A 24 2.65 -4.19 -2.72
CA LYS A 24 3.04 -5.61 -2.76
C LYS A 24 4.16 -5.84 -3.78
N GLN A 25 4.04 -5.28 -4.98
CA GLN A 25 5.06 -5.40 -6.02
C GLN A 25 6.38 -4.72 -5.61
N MET A 26 6.31 -3.53 -5.02
CA MET A 26 7.49 -2.82 -4.52
C MET A 26 8.23 -3.64 -3.45
N ILE A 27 7.49 -4.20 -2.48
CA ILE A 27 8.07 -5.04 -1.42
C ILE A 27 8.74 -6.28 -2.03
N ALA A 28 8.09 -6.95 -2.99
CA ALA A 28 8.65 -8.13 -3.65
C ALA A 28 9.98 -7.79 -4.37
N GLN A 29 10.05 -6.66 -5.08
CA GLN A 29 11.29 -6.20 -5.74
C GLN A 29 12.39 -5.87 -4.73
N LYS A 30 12.06 -5.19 -3.63
CA LYS A 30 13.03 -4.89 -2.58
C LYS A 30 13.58 -6.16 -1.93
N ARG A 31 12.72 -7.15 -1.67
CA ARG A 31 13.15 -8.47 -1.17
C ARG A 31 14.06 -9.20 -2.16
N LYS A 32 13.69 -9.25 -3.45
CA LYS A 32 14.52 -9.85 -4.50
C LYS A 32 15.93 -9.25 -4.57
N ASN A 33 16.03 -7.95 -4.32
CA ASN A 33 17.29 -7.22 -4.37
C ASN A 33 18.00 -7.15 -3.01
N ASN A 34 17.57 -7.92 -2.00
CA ASN A 34 18.04 -7.86 -0.62
C ASN A 34 18.11 -6.44 -0.03
N GLN A 35 17.20 -5.55 -0.44
CA GLN A 35 17.13 -4.18 0.02
C GLN A 35 16.35 -4.07 1.33
N LYS A 36 16.90 -3.32 2.30
CA LYS A 36 16.22 -2.99 3.55
C LYS A 36 14.91 -2.25 3.28
N ILE A 37 13.85 -2.64 3.98
CA ILE A 37 12.54 -1.99 3.91
C ILE A 37 12.32 -1.29 5.25
N VAL A 38 12.14 0.03 5.24
CA VAL A 38 11.91 0.81 6.46
C VAL A 38 10.44 1.19 6.53
N VAL A 39 9.78 0.84 7.62
CA VAL A 39 8.34 1.10 7.86
C VAL A 39 8.15 1.78 9.20
N ARG A 40 7.07 2.57 9.33
CA ARG A 40 6.68 3.15 10.62
C ARG A 40 5.63 2.25 11.27
N ARG A 41 5.94 1.70 12.44
CA ARG A 41 5.02 0.88 13.25
C ARG A 41 4.94 1.47 14.64
N GLU A 42 3.72 1.73 15.13
CA GLU A 42 3.48 2.27 16.48
C GLU A 42 4.28 3.57 16.76
N GLY A 43 4.36 4.44 15.75
CA GLY A 43 5.11 5.70 15.85
C GLY A 43 6.63 5.55 15.71
N LYS A 44 7.18 4.33 15.79
CA LYS A 44 8.62 4.04 15.67
C LYS A 44 8.99 3.63 14.24
N ILE A 45 10.22 3.95 13.85
CA ILE A 45 10.79 3.52 12.56
C ILE A 45 11.40 2.13 12.77
N VAL A 46 10.93 1.16 12.01
CA VAL A 46 11.35 -0.25 12.08
C VAL A 46 11.89 -0.66 10.71
N THR A 47 13.02 -1.37 10.72
CA THR A 47 13.62 -1.94 9.51
C THR A 47 13.23 -3.42 9.40
N ILE A 48 12.67 -3.80 8.26
CA ILE A 48 12.41 -5.17 7.85
C ILE A 48 13.56 -5.56 6.93
N ASN A 49 14.36 -6.54 7.37
CA ASN A 49 15.31 -7.19 6.48
C ASN A 49 14.55 -8.10 5.49
N PRO A 50 15.01 -8.17 4.22
CA PRO A 50 14.45 -9.00 3.15
C PRO A 50 14.07 -10.41 3.57
#